data_AF-A0A327ZZ09-F1
#
_entry.id   AF-A0A327ZZ09-F1
#
_cell.length_a   1.000
_cell.length_b   1.000
_cell.length_c   1.000
_cell.angle_alpha   90.00
_cell.angle_beta   90.00
_cell.angle_gamma   90.00
#
_symmetry.space_group_name_H-M   'P 1'
#
loop_
_entity.id
_entity.type
_entity.pdbx_description
1 polymer ?
#
loop_
_entity_poly.entity_id
_entity_poly.type
_entity_poly.pdbx_seq_one_letter_code
_entity_poly.pdbx_strand_id
1 'polypeptide(L)' 'MFNISKMDLMWVSFYSLGLMLLAMMLIYVARFKVKNKILNVIVTGLAYIALIISALLMFVVLGGSSHG' A
#
# COMPACT_ATOMS: atom_id res chain seq x y z
N MET A 1 3.17 -27.38 2.00
CA MET A 1 1.74 -26.97 1.95
C MET A 1 1.54 -25.90 3.01
N PHE A 2 1.68 -24.63 2.64
CA PHE A 2 1.44 -23.52 3.56
C PHE A 2 -0.08 -23.39 3.76
N ASN A 3 -0.56 -23.73 4.96
CA ASN A 3 -1.97 -23.64 5.33
C ASN A 3 -2.31 -22.17 5.63
N ILE A 4 -2.27 -21.31 4.62
CA ILE A 4 -2.80 -19.94 4.73
C ILE A 4 -4.32 -20.08 4.74
N SER A 5 -4.94 -19.69 5.85
CA SER A 5 -6.39 -19.74 5.96
C SER A 5 -7.00 -18.68 5.04
N LYS A 6 -8.18 -18.94 4.47
CA LYS A 6 -8.92 -17.97 3.63
C LYS A 6 -9.12 -16.64 4.36
N MET A 7 -9.18 -16.69 5.69
CA MET A 7 -9.25 -15.50 6.55
C MET A 7 -7.99 -14.64 6.41
N ASP A 8 -6.78 -15.21 6.44
CA ASP A 8 -5.52 -14.47 6.31
C ASP A 8 -5.44 -13.72 4.97
N LEU A 9 -5.91 -14.32 3.87
CA LEU A 9 -5.98 -13.66 2.55
C LEU A 9 -6.91 -12.43 2.55
N MET A 10 -7.98 -12.50 3.33
CA MET A 10 -8.94 -11.40 3.49
C MET A 10 -8.30 -10.25 4.29
N TRP A 11 -7.58 -10.54 5.36
CA TRP A 11 -6.85 -9.56 6.16
C TRP A 11 -5.74 -8.87 5.34
N VAL A 12 -4.99 -9.61 4.51
CA VAL A 12 -3.98 -9.02 3.61
C VAL A 12 -4.61 -8.05 2.61
N SER A 13 -5.81 -8.35 2.11
CA SER A 13 -6.56 -7.43 1.23
C SER A 13 -6.97 -6.14 1.97
N PHE A 14 -7.36 -6.24 3.25
CA PHE A 14 -7.62 -5.08 4.11
C PHE A 14 -6.37 -4.24 4.34
N TYR A 15 -5.22 -4.87 4.60
CA TYR A 15 -3.94 -4.15 4.70
C TYR A 15 -3.60 -3.43 3.41
N SER A 16 -3.79 -4.07 2.25
CA SER A 16 -3.52 -3.46 0.94
C SER A 16 -4.43 -2.24 0.66
N LEU A 17 -5.73 -2.35 0.95
CA LEU A 17 -6.67 -1.22 0.81
C LEU A 17 -6.33 -0.08 1.77
N GLY A 18 -6.00 -0.39 3.02
CA GLY A 18 -5.58 0.61 4.01
C GLY A 18 -4.32 1.36 3.58
N LEU A 19 -3.35 0.65 3.02
CA LEU A 19 -2.08 1.21 2.58
C LEU A 19 -2.23 2.07 1.31
N MET A 20 -3.15 1.69 0.41
CA MET A 20 -3.52 2.50 -0.75
C MET A 20 -4.23 3.81 -0.34
N LEU A 21 -5.12 3.75 0.66
CA LEU A 21 -5.79 4.91 1.23
C LEU A 21 -4.80 5.85 1.95
N LEU A 22 -3.84 5.27 2.68
CA LEU A 22 -2.73 6.00 3.32
C LEU A 22 -1.84 6.70 2.28
N ALA A 23 -1.47 6.01 1.20
CA ALA A 23 -0.70 6.59 0.11
C ALA A 23 -1.46 7.77 -0.54
N MET A 24 -2.76 7.61 -0.78
CA MET A 24 -3.60 8.67 -1.33
C MET A 24 -3.70 9.89 -0.41
N MET A 25 -3.86 9.67 0.91
CA MET A 25 -3.82 10.74 1.93
C MET A 25 -2.46 11.46 1.94
N LEU A 26 -1.35 10.72 1.91
CA LEU A 26 0.00 11.30 1.87
C LEU A 26 0.20 12.17 0.61
N ILE A 27 -0.21 11.68 -0.57
CA ILE A 27 -0.09 12.44 -1.83
C ILE A 27 -0.98 13.69 -1.79
N TYR A 28 -2.18 13.59 -1.22
CA TYR A 28 -3.08 14.73 -1.08
C TYR A 28 -2.46 15.82 -0.20
N VAL A 29 -1.90 15.45 0.96
CA VAL A 29 -1.19 16.37 1.85
C VAL A 29 0.05 16.96 1.18
N ALA A 30 0.81 16.15 0.43
CA ALA A 30 1.98 16.61 -0.35
C ALA A 30 1.60 17.71 -1.33
N ARG A 31 0.49 17.55 -2.05
CA ARG A 31 0.08 18.49 -3.11
C ARG A 31 -0.60 19.74 -2.57
N PHE A 32 -1.41 19.64 -1.51
CA PHE A 32 -2.24 20.77 -1.05
C PHE A 32 -1.58 21.64 0.02
N LYS A 33 -0.69 21.08 0.85
CA LYS A 33 -0.16 21.80 2.03
C LYS A 33 1.33 22.16 1.91
N VAL A 34 2.03 21.66 0.89
CA VAL A 34 3.48 21.80 0.80
C VAL A 34 3.88 22.75 -0.34
N LYS A 35 4.05 24.03 0.01
CA LYS A 35 4.59 25.06 -0.89
C LYS A 35 6.11 24.94 -1.09
N ASN A 36 6.81 24.20 -0.21
CA ASN A 36 8.27 24.01 -0.24
C ASN A 36 8.67 22.78 -1.05
N LYS A 37 9.49 22.95 -2.10
CA LYS A 37 10.00 21.88 -2.97
C LYS A 37 10.60 20.68 -2.21
N ILE A 38 11.34 20.93 -1.12
CA ILE A 38 12.07 19.91 -0.36
C ILE A 38 11.11 18.98 0.40
N LEU A 39 10.12 19.56 1.10
CA LEU A 39 9.09 18.78 1.80
C LEU A 39 8.26 17.97 0.79
N ASN A 40 8.00 18.52 -0.40
CA ASN A 40 7.21 17.81 -1.41
C ASN A 40 7.96 16.57 -1.91
N VAL A 41 9.28 16.66 -2.10
CA VAL A 41 10.13 15.50 -2.46
C VAL A 41 10.09 14.42 -1.39
N ILE A 42 10.18 14.79 -0.10
CA ILE A 42 10.15 13.81 1.01
C ILE A 42 8.79 13.12 1.08
N VAL A 43 7.68 13.86 1.01
CA VAL A 43 6.33 13.28 1.08
C VAL A 43 6.03 12.45 -0.16
N THR A 44 6.48 12.88 -1.34
CA THR A 44 6.34 12.09 -2.58
C THR A 44 7.18 10.80 -2.52
N GLY A 45 8.37 10.86 -1.91
CA GLY A 45 9.21 9.67 -1.66
C GLY A 45 8.54 8.68 -0.71
N LEU A 46 7.98 9.17 0.40
CA LEU A 46 7.19 8.36 1.35
C LEU A 46 5.95 7.73 0.70
N ALA A 47 5.25 8.47 -0.16
CA ALA A 47 4.13 7.95 -0.93
C ALA A 47 4.55 6.84 -1.91
N TYR A 48 5.70 6.98 -2.57
CA TYR A 48 6.24 5.94 -3.46
C TYR A 48 6.59 4.67 -2.68
N ILE A 49 7.18 4.79 -1.50
CA ILE A 49 7.47 3.65 -0.61
C ILE A 49 6.16 2.96 -0.20
N ALA A 50 5.13 3.72 0.16
CA ALA A 50 3.81 3.17 0.47
C ALA A 50 3.18 2.44 -0.73
N LEU A 51 3.34 2.95 -1.96
CA LEU A 51 2.87 2.24 -3.16
C LEU A 51 3.63 0.93 -3.40
N ILE A 52 4.95 0.91 -3.19
CA ILE A 52 5.77 -0.30 -3.33
C ILE A 52 5.35 -1.37 -2.32
N ILE A 53 5.11 -0.98 -1.06
CA ILE A 53 4.65 -1.90 -0.02
C ILE A 53 3.25 -2.44 -0.35
N SER A 54 2.35 -1.59 -0.85
CA SER A 54 1.02 -2.00 -1.32
C SER A 54 1.11 -3.00 -2.48
N ALA A 55 1.99 -2.76 -3.45
CA ALA A 55 2.21 -3.64 -4.58
C ALA A 55 2.76 -5.01 -4.15
N LEU A 56 3.69 -5.04 -3.19
CA LEU A 56 4.22 -6.28 -2.63
C LEU A 56 3.14 -7.09 -1.89
N LEU A 57 2.28 -6.43 -1.12
CA LEU A 57 1.13 -7.08 -0.46
C LEU A 57 0.17 -7.69 -1.50
N MET A 58 -0.07 -7.01 -2.62
CA MET A 58 -0.91 -7.52 -3.70
C MET A 58 -0.35 -8.79 -4.35
N PHE A 59 0.98 -8.89 -4.50
CA PHE A 59 1.64 -10.13 -4.98
C PHE A 59 1.42 -11.31 -4.02
N VAL A 60 1.43 -11.07 -2.71
CA VAL A 60 1.14 -12.10 -1.69
C VAL A 60 -0.31 -12.58 -1.77
N VAL A 61 -1.27 -11.66 -1.98
CA VAL A 61 -2.69 -12.02 -2.16
C VAL A 61 -2.90 -12.86 -3.42
N LEU A 62 -2.32 -12.44 -4.55
CA LEU A 62 -2.40 -13.17 -5.82
C LEU A 62 -1.81 -14.58 -5.70
N GLY A 63 -0.61 -14.71 -5.09
CA GLY A 63 0.04 -16.00 -4.87
C GLY A 63 -0.75 -16.94 -3.95
N GLY A 64 -1.47 -16.41 -2.96
CA GLY A 64 -2.33 -17.18 -2.07
C GLY A 64 -3.71 -17.54 -2.66
N SER A 65 -4.17 -16.81 -3.68
CA SER A 65 -5.45 -17.08 -4.38
C SER A 65 -5.37 -18.19 -5.45
N SER A 66 -4.17 -18.62 -5.84
CA SER A 66 -3.95 -19.67 -6.84
C SER A 66 -4.05 -21.09 -6.26
N HIS A 67 -5.08 -21.36 -5.45
CA HIS A 67 -5.55 -22.71 -5.11
C HIS A 67 -7.08 -22.67 -5.28
N GLY A 68 -7.51 -22.83 -6.53
CA GLY A 68 -8.89 -23.16 -6.89
C GLY A 68 -9.22 -24.59 -6.50
#